data_AF-A0AA85JNF1-F1
#
_entry.id   AF-A0AA85JNF1-F1
#
_cell.length_a   1.000
_cell.length_b   1.000
_cell.length_c   1.000
_cell.angle_alpha   90.00
_cell.angle_beta   90.00
_cell.angle_gamma   90.00
#
_symmetry.space_group_name_H-M   'P 1'
#
loop_
_entity.id
_entity.type
_entity.pdbx_description
1 polymer ?
#
loop_
_entity_poly.entity_id
_entity_poly.type
_entity_poly.pdbx_seq_one_letter_code
_entity_poly.pdbx_strand_id
1 'polypeptide(L)'
;MASAKQDSATYNMTCLLREWDSAPKEKRRQFLQDFIRQYRNCSGPDLETELAQMASLFLARICVWIKLTYMSGTCLTEQLQALHIFLSASSSHNYLLEFLEHGGVLCLQELCISSSGKEVDKLWALKVLSCVASAGTHYKETICECYGIRAVAECMAKSKSEETQEAARDLLEILAEGNPRFSDQVYKGLIGVLPCNSPKAQQLALQSIRVLQGERTTANRALIDRIIYLLESLHLEVQSAVIELIRVLMHFDITDDILLALITLLKPQREIQLGKLFTEAASDDGEFISHHSDSDDSDSSSSPSITGSTSELKSSNTGKTSIKKGKPSESKTSDTRSYHTYDSSTKRFSASANGKKKKNKKKTNKSSDSELDYHPLPVFVQQAAAAKCLHILAQDSPTVAIKIIKMGAVSSLLYAMGNLEFPDSQRQASLALEYLCQTYPLVDQVVYEAMGPVLHTEFTVSNAFHCNVEQSVISLTLFEYFTAYIKISGKYLKKSIVHQFSFNR
;
A
#
# COMPACT_ATOMS: atom_id res chain seq x y z
N MET A 1 43.10 -8.25 46.00
CA MET A 1 43.10 -7.06 45.13
C MET A 1 41.77 -6.84 44.40
N ALA A 2 41.07 -7.89 43.94
CA ALA A 2 39.76 -7.75 43.29
C ALA A 2 38.69 -7.07 44.19
N SER A 3 38.61 -7.43 45.49
CA SER A 3 37.66 -6.82 46.44
C SER A 3 37.80 -5.30 46.56
N ALA A 4 39.02 -4.77 46.72
CA ALA A 4 39.24 -3.34 46.90
C ALA A 4 38.91 -2.51 45.66
N LYS A 5 39.11 -3.06 44.44
CA LYS A 5 38.69 -2.40 43.19
C LYS A 5 37.15 -2.32 43.14
N GLN A 6 36.47 -3.37 43.57
CA GLN A 6 35.01 -3.47 43.54
C GLN A 6 34.34 -2.60 44.62
N ASP A 7 34.94 -2.50 45.80
CA ASP A 7 34.50 -1.61 46.88
C ASP A 7 34.61 -0.13 46.46
N SER A 8 35.71 0.23 45.79
CA SER A 8 35.92 1.57 45.23
C SER A 8 34.92 1.90 44.11
N ALA A 9 34.70 0.98 43.17
CA ALA A 9 33.70 1.13 42.11
C ALA A 9 32.28 1.32 42.68
N THR A 10 31.93 0.54 43.71
CA THR A 10 30.63 0.63 44.42
C THR A 10 30.46 1.99 45.10
N TYR A 11 31.49 2.50 45.77
CA TYR A 11 31.46 3.83 46.41
C TYR A 11 31.29 4.96 45.39
N ASN A 12 32.06 4.92 44.30
CA ASN A 12 31.97 5.91 43.22
C ASN A 12 30.57 5.94 42.60
N MET A 13 29.99 4.76 42.33
CA MET A 13 28.66 4.64 41.79
C MET A 13 27.58 5.11 42.77
N THR A 14 27.75 4.85 44.07
CA THR A 14 26.83 5.36 45.10
C THR A 14 26.83 6.89 45.16
N CYS A 15 28.00 7.52 45.03
CA CYS A 15 28.12 8.97 44.94
C CYS A 15 27.41 9.51 43.68
N LEU A 16 27.65 8.88 42.53
CA LEU A 16 27.03 9.24 41.25
C LEU A 16 25.50 9.16 41.32
N LEU A 17 24.95 8.09 41.91
CA LEU A 17 23.49 7.91 42.04
C LEU A 17 22.87 8.96 42.96
N ARG A 18 23.54 9.31 44.07
CA ARG A 18 23.09 10.40 44.96
C ARG A 18 23.10 11.75 44.24
N GLU A 19 24.12 12.00 43.43
CA GLU A 19 24.23 13.21 42.64
C GLU A 19 23.16 13.25 41.54
N TRP A 20 22.91 12.11 40.87
CA TRP A 20 21.84 11.96 39.90
C TRP A 20 20.46 12.31 40.47
N ASP A 21 20.14 11.77 41.65
CA ASP A 21 18.83 11.95 42.28
C ASP A 21 18.56 13.44 42.61
N SER A 22 19.59 14.20 42.98
CA SER A 22 19.52 15.64 43.27
C SER A 22 19.77 16.57 42.07
N ALA A 23 20.24 16.02 40.95
CA ALA A 23 20.66 16.81 39.78
C ALA A 23 19.48 17.38 38.97
N PRO A 24 19.61 18.59 38.42
CA PRO A 24 18.67 19.11 37.43
C PRO A 24 18.81 18.37 36.09
N LYS A 25 17.79 18.50 35.24
CA LYS A 25 17.71 17.82 33.93
C LYS A 25 18.98 17.92 33.07
N GLU A 26 19.61 19.11 33.02
CA GLU A 26 20.79 19.35 32.19
C GLU A 26 22.01 18.56 32.70
N LYS A 27 22.16 18.47 34.03
CA LYS A 27 23.25 17.73 34.66
C LYS A 27 23.05 16.22 34.52
N ARG A 28 21.81 15.73 34.65
CA ARG A 28 21.48 14.33 34.33
C ARG A 28 21.74 13.99 32.86
N ARG A 29 21.43 14.90 31.93
CA ARG A 29 21.80 14.73 30.51
C ARG A 29 23.31 14.60 30.34
N GLN A 30 24.10 15.45 31.01
CA GLN A 30 25.55 15.37 30.95
C GLN A 30 26.07 14.03 31.48
N PHE A 31 25.54 13.53 32.60
CA PHE A 31 25.87 12.20 33.09
C PHE A 31 25.59 11.09 32.08
N LEU A 32 24.45 11.14 31.39
CA LEU A 32 24.14 10.18 30.33
C LEU A 32 25.10 10.32 29.14
N GLN A 33 25.44 11.53 28.72
CA GLN A 33 26.38 11.75 27.61
C GLN A 33 27.77 11.20 27.93
N ASP A 34 28.26 11.41 29.15
CA ASP A 34 29.55 10.89 29.59
C ASP A 34 29.51 9.36 29.69
N PHE A 35 28.43 8.79 30.22
CA PHE A 35 28.18 7.34 30.22
C PHE A 35 28.19 6.76 28.80
N ILE A 36 27.45 7.35 27.87
CA ILE A 36 27.36 6.86 26.48
C ILE A 36 28.73 6.91 25.81
N ARG A 37 29.50 7.98 26.01
CA ARG A 37 30.86 8.10 25.46
C ARG A 37 31.79 7.02 25.99
N GLN A 38 31.68 6.72 27.28
CA GLN A 38 32.54 5.74 27.94
C GLN A 38 32.22 4.30 27.52
N TYR A 39 30.93 3.95 27.39
CA TYR A 39 30.50 2.56 27.26
C TYR A 39 29.98 2.15 25.88
N ARG A 40 30.11 3.01 24.85
CA ARG A 40 29.59 2.74 23.49
C ARG A 40 30.08 1.42 22.85
N ASN A 41 31.29 0.98 23.20
CA ASN A 41 31.95 -0.18 22.61
C ASN A 41 32.37 -1.24 23.65
N CYS A 42 31.89 -1.14 24.89
CA CYS A 42 32.30 -2.03 25.97
C CYS A 42 31.58 -3.40 25.89
N SER A 43 32.24 -4.45 26.36
CA SER A 43 31.59 -5.76 26.53
C SER A 43 30.77 -5.79 27.82
N GLY A 44 29.73 -6.64 27.91
CA GLY A 44 28.87 -6.72 29.11
C GLY A 44 29.61 -6.95 30.43
N PRO A 45 30.62 -7.84 30.48
CA PRO A 45 31.46 -8.02 31.67
C PRO A 45 32.23 -6.77 32.10
N ASP A 46 32.63 -5.91 31.15
CA ASP A 46 33.30 -4.64 31.45
C ASP A 46 32.33 -3.67 32.14
N LEU A 47 31.07 -3.66 31.69
CA LEU A 47 30.01 -2.84 32.28
C LEU A 47 29.72 -3.25 33.73
N GLU A 48 29.58 -4.54 34.00
CA GLU A 48 29.34 -5.06 35.37
C GLU A 48 30.56 -4.86 36.28
N THR A 49 31.77 -5.00 35.75
CA THR A 49 33.00 -4.81 36.54
C THR A 49 33.17 -3.34 36.95
N GLU A 50 32.86 -2.40 36.07
CA GLU A 50 33.04 -0.96 36.32
C GLU A 50 31.84 -0.32 37.04
N LEU A 51 30.61 -0.80 36.82
CA LEU A 51 29.41 -0.33 37.54
C LEU A 51 29.14 -1.10 38.85
N ALA A 52 29.91 -2.16 39.11
CA ALA A 52 29.73 -3.08 40.23
C ALA A 52 28.27 -3.60 40.34
N GLN A 53 27.83 -3.97 41.55
CA GLN A 53 26.46 -4.45 41.82
C GLN A 53 25.36 -3.36 41.66
N MET A 54 25.74 -2.14 41.27
CA MET A 54 24.85 -0.97 41.25
C MET A 54 24.29 -0.66 39.86
N ALA A 55 24.66 -1.45 38.84
CA ALA A 55 24.20 -1.30 37.46
C ALA A 55 22.67 -1.33 37.33
N SER A 56 22.00 -2.31 37.95
CA SER A 56 20.54 -2.43 38.01
C SER A 56 19.86 -1.19 38.63
N LEU A 57 20.47 -0.62 39.67
CA LEU A 57 19.94 0.60 40.30
C LEU A 57 20.04 1.83 39.40
N PHE A 58 21.05 1.89 38.54
CA PHE A 58 21.16 2.96 37.55
C PHE A 58 20.18 2.75 36.40
N LEU A 59 20.05 1.51 35.90
CA LEU A 59 19.07 1.12 34.89
C LEU A 59 17.64 1.47 35.34
N ALA A 60 17.26 1.11 36.57
CA ALA A 60 15.95 1.41 37.13
C ALA A 60 15.65 2.92 37.10
N ARG A 61 16.63 3.77 37.42
CA ARG A 61 16.49 5.25 37.35
C ARG A 61 16.31 5.75 35.93
N ILE A 62 17.03 5.19 34.96
CA ILE A 62 16.86 5.52 33.54
C ILE A 62 15.44 5.12 33.09
N CYS A 63 15.00 3.90 33.39
CA CYS A 63 13.66 3.41 33.06
C CYS A 63 12.56 4.29 33.66
N VAL A 64 12.68 4.66 34.94
CA VAL A 64 11.74 5.58 35.59
C VAL A 64 11.77 6.96 34.94
N TRP A 65 12.95 7.46 34.58
CA TRP A 65 13.05 8.78 33.96
C TRP A 65 12.44 8.83 32.55
N ILE A 66 12.62 7.76 31.76
CA ILE A 66 11.98 7.60 30.45
C ILE A 66 10.46 7.65 30.62
N LYS A 67 9.91 6.85 31.53
CA LYS A 67 8.45 6.84 31.80
C LYS A 67 7.89 8.20 32.20
N LEU A 68 8.66 9.01 32.92
CA LEU A 68 8.22 10.34 33.34
C LEU A 68 8.35 11.38 32.23
N THR A 69 9.24 11.16 31.25
CA THR A 69 9.63 12.21 30.29
C THR A 69 9.35 11.89 28.84
N TYR A 70 8.99 10.66 28.46
CA TYR A 70 8.81 10.25 27.06
C TYR A 70 7.78 11.12 26.31
N MET A 71 6.71 11.55 26.98
CA MET A 71 5.72 12.47 26.43
C MET A 71 6.24 13.90 26.21
N SER A 72 7.18 14.34 27.05
CA SER A 72 7.80 15.67 26.94
C SER A 72 9.03 15.70 26.02
N GLY A 73 9.59 14.52 25.68
CA GLY A 73 10.83 14.39 24.90
C GLY A 73 12.09 14.94 25.58
N THR A 74 12.06 15.15 26.91
CA THR A 74 13.17 15.79 27.64
C THR A 74 14.36 14.85 27.75
N CYS A 75 15.45 15.15 27.02
CA CYS A 75 16.70 14.35 27.03
C CYS A 75 16.48 12.86 26.71
N LEU A 76 15.45 12.57 25.91
CA LEU A 76 15.00 11.20 25.67
C LEU A 76 15.99 10.40 24.82
N THR A 77 16.63 11.05 23.84
CA THR A 77 17.66 10.43 23.00
C THR A 77 18.78 9.85 23.85
N GLU A 78 19.35 10.63 24.78
CA GLU A 78 20.41 10.16 25.65
C GLU A 78 19.93 9.04 26.58
N GLN A 79 18.69 9.12 27.08
CA GLN A 79 18.13 8.07 27.93
C GLN A 79 18.00 6.74 27.18
N LEU A 80 17.51 6.76 25.94
CA LEU A 80 17.36 5.56 25.11
C LEU A 80 18.70 4.99 24.66
N GLN A 81 19.69 5.84 24.39
CA GLN A 81 21.06 5.41 24.08
C GLN A 81 21.71 4.69 25.27
N ALA A 82 21.59 5.26 26.47
CA ALA A 82 22.10 4.62 27.68
C ALA A 82 21.37 3.30 27.95
N LEU A 83 20.04 3.27 27.80
CA LEU A 83 19.24 2.04 27.90
C LEU A 83 19.70 0.97 26.90
N HIS A 84 19.94 1.34 25.65
CA HIS A 84 20.46 0.43 24.63
C HIS A 84 21.78 -0.22 25.07
N ILE A 85 22.72 0.55 25.63
CA ILE A 85 24.00 0.01 26.13
C ILE A 85 23.78 -1.08 27.19
N PHE A 86 22.86 -0.87 28.14
CA PHE A 86 22.52 -1.86 29.15
C PHE A 86 21.95 -3.15 28.54
N LEU A 87 21.03 -3.02 27.57
CA LEU A 87 20.33 -4.19 27.03
C LEU A 87 21.14 -4.95 25.96
N SER A 88 22.06 -4.28 25.26
CA SER A 88 22.96 -4.91 24.28
C SER A 88 24.15 -5.65 24.92
N ALA A 89 24.37 -5.53 26.23
CA ALA A 89 25.47 -6.17 26.93
C ALA A 89 25.38 -7.71 26.88
N SER A 90 26.53 -8.39 26.77
CA SER A 90 26.61 -9.86 26.60
C SER A 90 26.02 -10.70 27.75
N SER A 91 25.84 -10.11 28.94
CA SER A 91 25.24 -10.71 30.15
C SER A 91 23.88 -10.10 30.51
N SER A 92 23.19 -9.42 29.58
CA SER A 92 22.05 -8.53 29.87
C SER A 92 20.75 -9.20 30.33
N HIS A 93 20.73 -10.51 30.63
CA HIS A 93 19.48 -11.20 30.98
C HIS A 93 18.74 -10.57 32.17
N ASN A 94 19.47 -10.18 33.22
CA ASN A 94 18.87 -9.51 34.38
C ASN A 94 18.33 -8.12 34.01
N TYR A 95 19.08 -7.35 33.21
CA TYR A 95 18.65 -6.02 32.75
C TYR A 95 17.42 -6.08 31.85
N LEU A 96 17.33 -7.10 30.99
CA LEU A 96 16.17 -7.36 30.14
C LEU A 96 14.94 -7.67 30.98
N LEU A 97 15.05 -8.52 32.00
CA LEU A 97 13.95 -8.82 32.92
C LEU A 97 13.50 -7.57 33.68
N GLU A 98 14.42 -6.81 34.28
CA GLU A 98 14.10 -5.56 34.98
C GLU A 98 13.40 -4.55 34.04
N PHE A 99 13.86 -4.44 32.80
CA PHE A 99 13.23 -3.58 31.78
C PHE A 99 11.79 -4.04 31.46
N LEU A 100 11.56 -5.34 31.34
CA LEU A 100 10.24 -5.94 31.11
C LEU A 100 9.31 -5.73 32.32
N GLU A 101 9.77 -6.01 33.55
CA GLU A 101 9.01 -5.81 34.80
C GLU A 101 8.63 -4.34 35.00
N HIS A 102 9.52 -3.44 34.60
CA HIS A 102 9.22 -2.02 34.54
C HIS A 102 8.35 -1.64 33.33
N GLY A 103 7.72 -2.55 32.59
CA GLY A 103 6.82 -2.20 31.50
C GLY A 103 7.48 -1.36 30.41
N GLY A 104 8.79 -1.51 30.23
CA GLY A 104 9.57 -0.72 29.28
C GLY A 104 9.11 -0.92 27.84
N VAL A 105 8.66 -2.14 27.49
CA VAL A 105 8.10 -2.48 26.19
C VAL A 105 6.91 -1.57 25.84
N LEU A 106 5.92 -1.45 26.73
CA LEU A 106 4.73 -0.61 26.52
C LEU A 106 5.11 0.86 26.33
N CYS A 107 6.04 1.36 27.16
CA CYS A 107 6.52 2.74 27.08
C CYS A 107 7.18 3.04 25.73
N LEU A 108 8.02 2.13 25.23
CA LEU A 108 8.69 2.32 23.94
C LEU A 108 7.73 2.18 22.75
N GLN A 109 6.74 1.30 22.83
CA GLN A 109 5.70 1.18 21.81
C GLN A 109 4.87 2.46 21.68
N GLU A 110 4.50 3.09 22.80
CA GLU A 110 3.78 4.36 22.79
C GLU A 110 4.63 5.49 22.19
N LEU A 111 5.95 5.48 22.48
CA LEU A 111 6.88 6.41 21.86
C LEU A 111 6.98 6.23 20.34
N CYS A 112 7.00 4.99 19.83
CA CYS A 112 7.04 4.70 18.40
C CYS A 112 5.84 5.29 17.64
N ILE A 113 4.63 5.25 18.22
CA ILE A 113 3.41 5.77 17.59
C ILE A 113 3.16 7.26 17.87
N SER A 114 4.03 7.92 18.63
CA SER A 114 3.85 9.33 18.99
C SER A 114 3.91 10.24 17.76
N SER A 115 2.83 11.00 17.54
CA SER A 115 2.69 11.91 16.39
C SER A 115 3.62 13.11 16.46
N SER A 116 3.95 13.58 17.67
CA SER A 116 4.84 14.72 17.92
C SER A 116 6.24 14.34 18.38
N GLY A 117 6.54 13.03 18.49
CA GLY A 117 7.85 12.53 18.90
C GLY A 117 8.94 12.83 17.86
N LYS A 118 10.17 13.06 18.32
CA LYS A 118 11.33 13.23 17.42
C LYS A 118 11.64 11.92 16.72
N GLU A 119 11.97 11.97 15.44
CA GLU A 119 12.30 10.76 14.66
C GLU A 119 13.52 10.01 15.23
N VAL A 120 14.52 10.74 15.74
CA VAL A 120 15.68 10.14 16.41
C VAL A 120 15.28 9.35 17.66
N ASP A 121 14.28 9.81 18.42
CA ASP A 121 13.82 9.11 19.61
C ASP A 121 13.06 7.82 19.23
N LYS A 122 12.24 7.87 18.17
CA LYS A 122 11.56 6.68 17.63
C LYS A 122 12.56 5.64 17.13
N LEU A 123 13.59 6.09 16.41
CA LEU A 123 14.68 5.23 15.94
C LEU A 123 15.37 4.51 17.10
N TRP A 124 15.73 5.23 18.17
CA TRP A 124 16.35 4.59 19.34
C TRP A 124 15.40 3.68 20.09
N ALA A 125 14.11 4.01 20.17
CA ALA A 125 13.10 3.12 20.73
C ALA A 125 13.03 1.78 19.97
N LEU A 126 13.03 1.84 18.64
CA LEU A 126 13.07 0.66 17.78
C LEU A 126 14.36 -0.14 17.98
N LYS A 127 15.53 0.52 18.03
CA LYS A 127 16.82 -0.15 18.29
C LYS A 127 16.83 -0.88 19.64
N VAL A 128 16.29 -0.25 20.70
CA VAL A 128 16.17 -0.88 22.01
C VAL A 128 15.22 -2.09 21.95
N LEU A 129 14.06 -1.96 21.31
CA LEU A 129 13.13 -3.07 21.12
C LEU A 129 13.76 -4.23 20.30
N SER A 130 14.58 -3.91 19.29
CA SER A 130 15.34 -4.92 18.53
C SER A 130 16.34 -5.66 19.42
N CYS A 131 17.06 -4.98 20.32
CA CYS A 131 17.92 -5.67 21.28
C CYS A 131 17.13 -6.64 22.17
N VAL A 132 15.96 -6.22 22.65
CA VAL A 132 15.09 -7.07 23.46
C VAL A 132 14.60 -8.27 22.65
N ALA A 133 14.12 -8.07 21.42
CA ALA A 133 13.64 -9.13 20.55
C ALA A 133 14.75 -10.14 20.18
N SER A 134 15.98 -9.66 19.98
CA SER A 134 17.15 -10.50 19.66
C SER A 134 17.64 -11.36 20.82
N ALA A 135 17.20 -11.09 22.05
CA ALA A 135 17.60 -11.86 23.23
C ALA A 135 16.94 -13.25 23.31
N GLY A 136 15.90 -13.51 22.52
CA GLY A 136 15.29 -14.85 22.39
C GLY A 136 13.78 -14.82 22.21
N THR A 137 13.20 -15.98 21.88
CA THR A 137 11.78 -16.11 21.52
C THR A 137 10.83 -15.61 22.60
N HIS A 138 11.11 -15.86 23.88
CA HIS A 138 10.28 -15.35 24.99
C HIS A 138 10.12 -13.82 24.97
N TYR A 139 11.19 -13.09 24.65
CA TYR A 139 11.16 -11.64 24.55
C TYR A 139 10.42 -11.16 23.31
N LYS A 140 10.59 -11.85 22.16
CA LYS A 140 9.80 -11.58 20.94
C LYS A 140 8.31 -11.71 21.23
N GLU A 141 7.91 -12.81 21.86
CA GLU A 141 6.51 -13.08 22.21
C GLU A 141 5.96 -12.02 23.16
N THR A 142 6.71 -11.62 24.18
CA THR A 142 6.31 -10.55 25.11
C THR A 142 6.04 -9.24 24.37
N ILE A 143 6.92 -8.84 23.43
CA ILE A 143 6.72 -7.65 22.60
C ILE A 143 5.43 -7.77 21.78
N CYS A 144 5.19 -8.94 21.18
CA CYS A 144 4.00 -9.19 20.36
C CYS A 144 2.70 -9.17 21.17
N GLU A 145 2.69 -9.79 22.36
CA GLU A 145 1.54 -9.82 23.28
C GLU A 145 1.16 -8.41 23.76
N CYS A 146 2.16 -7.53 23.92
CA CYS A 146 1.94 -6.12 24.21
C CYS A 146 1.48 -5.29 22.99
N TYR A 147 1.01 -5.90 21.90
CA TYR A 147 0.64 -5.22 20.65
C TYR A 147 1.81 -4.53 19.92
N GLY A 148 3.04 -4.98 20.13
CA GLY A 148 4.24 -4.39 19.54
C GLY A 148 4.24 -4.40 18.02
N ILE A 149 3.72 -5.47 17.40
CA ILE A 149 3.61 -5.58 15.94
C ILE A 149 2.83 -4.39 15.36
N ARG A 150 1.69 -4.05 15.97
CA ARG A 150 0.85 -2.93 15.53
C ARG A 150 1.60 -1.60 15.69
N ALA A 151 2.22 -1.39 16.85
CA ALA A 151 2.93 -0.15 17.15
C ALA A 151 4.11 0.07 16.18
N VAL A 152 4.88 -0.98 15.90
CA VAL A 152 6.03 -0.92 14.98
C VAL A 152 5.58 -0.73 13.53
N ALA A 153 4.55 -1.46 13.08
CA ALA A 153 3.99 -1.27 11.73
C ALA A 153 3.40 0.14 11.54
N GLU A 154 2.71 0.67 12.56
CA GLU A 154 2.19 2.03 12.54
C GLU A 154 3.31 3.07 12.53
N CYS A 155 4.39 2.85 13.29
CA CYS A 155 5.59 3.68 13.25
C CYS A 155 6.22 3.68 11.86
N MET A 156 6.36 2.51 11.24
CA MET A 156 6.86 2.37 9.87
C MET A 156 5.99 3.14 8.85
N ALA A 157 4.66 3.03 8.96
CA ALA A 157 3.73 3.68 8.04
C ALA A 157 3.68 5.21 8.18
N LYS A 158 3.89 5.75 9.38
CA LYS A 158 3.74 7.19 9.70
C LYS A 158 5.06 7.95 9.82
N SER A 159 6.18 7.25 9.96
CA SER A 159 7.52 7.85 10.06
C SER A 159 7.85 8.66 8.80
N LYS A 160 8.60 9.75 8.98
CA LYS A 160 9.14 10.59 7.89
C LYS A 160 10.62 10.30 7.63
N SER A 161 11.29 9.62 8.56
CA SER A 161 12.69 9.21 8.46
C SER A 161 12.79 7.81 7.86
N GLU A 162 13.52 7.69 6.74
CA GLU A 162 13.82 6.38 6.12
C GLU A 162 14.59 5.46 7.09
N GLU A 163 15.57 5.99 7.83
CA GLU A 163 16.33 5.22 8.83
C GLU A 163 15.39 4.63 9.91
N THR A 164 14.37 5.38 10.33
CA THR A 164 13.37 4.90 11.29
C THR A 164 12.44 3.85 10.67
N GLN A 165 12.08 3.99 9.39
CA GLN A 165 11.29 2.99 8.67
C GLN A 165 12.07 1.68 8.47
N GLU A 166 13.37 1.77 8.18
CA GLU A 166 14.27 0.62 8.06
C GLU A 166 14.43 -0.12 9.39
N ALA A 167 14.65 0.62 10.48
CA ALA A 167 14.71 0.01 11.82
C ALA A 167 13.38 -0.65 12.22
N ALA A 168 12.24 -0.09 11.82
CA ALA A 168 10.93 -0.68 12.07
C ALA A 168 10.72 -1.98 11.26
N ARG A 169 11.13 -1.99 9.99
CA ARG A 169 11.15 -3.19 9.15
C ARG A 169 12.03 -4.27 9.79
N ASP A 170 13.26 -3.93 10.19
CA ASP A 170 14.20 -4.89 10.78
C ASP A 170 13.62 -5.52 12.05
N LEU A 171 12.99 -4.71 12.91
CA LEU A 171 12.33 -5.21 14.10
C LEU A 171 11.17 -6.16 13.77
N LEU A 172 10.34 -5.84 12.75
CA LEU A 172 9.27 -6.74 12.32
C LEU A 172 9.83 -8.08 11.82
N GLU A 173 10.90 -8.06 11.03
CA GLU A 173 11.56 -9.29 10.57
C GLU A 173 12.13 -10.11 11.74
N ILE A 174 12.81 -9.47 12.70
CA ILE A 174 13.31 -10.12 13.92
C ILE A 174 12.15 -10.74 14.70
N LEU A 175 10.99 -10.07 14.80
CA LEU A 175 9.82 -10.59 15.51
C LEU A 175 9.19 -11.80 14.82
N ALA A 176 9.34 -11.95 13.50
CA ALA A 176 8.84 -13.11 12.74
C ALA A 176 9.84 -14.28 12.74
N GLU A 177 11.14 -14.00 12.64
CA GLU A 177 12.19 -15.02 12.51
C GLU A 177 12.22 -15.96 13.73
N GLY A 178 12.12 -17.28 13.49
CA GLY A 178 12.11 -18.28 14.55
C GLY A 178 10.93 -18.17 15.52
N ASN A 179 9.85 -17.47 15.15
CA ASN A 179 8.69 -17.20 15.99
C ASN A 179 7.37 -17.59 15.28
N PRO A 180 7.05 -18.89 15.17
CA PRO A 180 5.87 -19.37 14.45
C PRO A 180 4.56 -18.87 15.04
N ARG A 181 4.51 -18.60 16.36
CA ARG A 181 3.31 -18.15 17.08
C ARG A 181 2.82 -16.79 16.58
N PHE A 182 3.73 -15.87 16.26
CA PHE A 182 3.39 -14.50 15.85
C PHE A 182 3.76 -14.16 14.42
N SER A 183 4.46 -15.04 13.69
CA SER A 183 4.86 -14.80 12.30
C SER A 183 3.67 -14.39 11.42
N ASP A 184 2.50 -15.04 11.55
CA ASP A 184 1.29 -14.66 10.80
C ASP A 184 0.77 -13.25 11.14
N GLN A 185 0.86 -12.86 12.41
CA GLN A 185 0.45 -11.53 12.84
C GLN A 185 1.42 -10.46 12.34
N VAL A 186 2.73 -10.74 12.31
CA VAL A 186 3.74 -9.84 11.71
C VAL A 186 3.46 -9.66 10.22
N TYR A 187 3.24 -10.77 9.51
CA TYR A 187 2.92 -10.77 8.09
C TYR A 187 1.67 -9.94 7.78
N LYS A 188 0.59 -10.11 8.55
CA LYS A 188 -0.62 -9.26 8.47
C LYS A 188 -0.35 -7.80 8.83
N GLY A 189 0.53 -7.55 9.81
CA GLY A 189 0.98 -6.21 10.20
C GLY A 189 1.65 -5.47 9.04
N LEU A 190 2.57 -6.14 8.33
CA LEU A 190 3.24 -5.60 7.13
C LEU A 190 2.24 -5.33 5.99
N ILE A 191 1.25 -6.21 5.76
CA ILE A 191 0.18 -5.94 4.79
C ILE A 191 -0.61 -4.68 5.18
N GLY A 192 -0.78 -4.44 6.48
CA GLY A 192 -1.40 -3.23 7.02
C GLY A 192 -0.63 -1.93 6.76
N VAL A 193 0.67 -2.00 6.43
CA VAL A 193 1.50 -0.84 6.08
C VAL A 193 1.27 -0.37 4.64
N LEU A 194 0.92 -1.29 3.73
CA LEU A 194 0.77 -1.03 2.29
C LEU A 194 -0.13 0.18 1.93
N PRO A 195 -1.24 0.48 2.65
CA PRO A 195 -2.08 1.64 2.35
C PRO A 195 -1.50 3.01 2.76
N CYS A 196 -0.27 3.08 3.27
CA CYS A 196 0.35 4.35 3.66
C CYS A 196 0.77 5.20 2.45
N ASN A 197 1.16 6.46 2.69
CA ASN A 197 1.56 7.41 1.64
C ASN A 197 3.08 7.48 1.44
N SER A 198 3.88 6.67 2.15
CA SER A 198 5.34 6.69 2.04
C SER A 198 5.81 5.61 1.06
N PRO A 199 6.40 5.97 -0.10
CA PRO A 199 6.89 5.00 -1.08
C PRO A 199 7.94 4.08 -0.50
N LYS A 200 8.86 4.64 0.30
CA LYS A 200 9.89 3.88 1.01
C LYS A 200 9.28 2.86 1.97
N ALA A 201 8.30 3.25 2.79
CA ALA A 201 7.63 2.31 3.69
C ALA A 201 6.87 1.20 2.93
N GLN A 202 6.17 1.55 1.85
CA GLN A 202 5.52 0.57 0.98
C GLN A 202 6.55 -0.42 0.39
N GLN A 203 7.66 0.08 -0.14
CA GLN A 203 8.74 -0.73 -0.71
C GLN A 203 9.33 -1.69 0.32
N LEU A 204 9.69 -1.19 1.51
CA LEU A 204 10.23 -2.01 2.60
C LEU A 204 9.24 -3.09 3.03
N ALA A 205 7.96 -2.73 3.18
CA ALA A 205 6.92 -3.69 3.57
C ALA A 205 6.73 -4.79 2.52
N LEU A 206 6.70 -4.44 1.23
CA LEU A 206 6.61 -5.41 0.13
C LEU A 206 7.81 -6.38 0.11
N GLN A 207 9.02 -5.87 0.35
CA GLN A 207 10.23 -6.70 0.42
C GLN A 207 10.15 -7.71 1.57
N SER A 208 9.75 -7.28 2.77
CA SER A 208 9.60 -8.18 3.92
C SER A 208 8.45 -9.18 3.73
N ILE A 209 7.31 -8.75 3.16
CA ILE A 209 6.20 -9.65 2.80
C ILE A 209 6.70 -10.73 1.85
N ARG A 210 7.50 -10.38 0.84
CA ARG A 210 8.06 -11.33 -0.12
C ARG A 210 8.95 -12.37 0.57
N VAL A 211 9.81 -11.95 1.49
CA VAL A 211 10.68 -12.87 2.28
C VAL A 211 9.81 -13.81 3.12
N LEU A 212 8.89 -13.26 3.91
CA LEU A 212 8.02 -14.05 4.81
C LEU A 212 7.01 -14.94 4.06
N GLN A 213 6.67 -14.62 2.81
CA GLN A 213 5.82 -15.45 1.98
C GLN A 213 6.51 -16.77 1.60
N GLY A 214 7.84 -16.77 1.44
CA GLY A 214 8.60 -17.96 1.03
C GLY A 214 8.52 -19.13 2.03
N GLU A 215 8.27 -18.84 3.31
CA GLU A 215 8.13 -19.85 4.36
C GLU A 215 6.69 -20.40 4.49
N ARG A 216 5.75 -19.85 3.73
CA ARG A 216 4.32 -20.13 3.85
C ARG A 216 3.83 -21.02 2.73
N THR A 217 2.70 -21.70 2.96
CA THR A 217 2.03 -22.54 1.96
C THR A 217 0.90 -21.82 1.23
N THR A 218 0.24 -20.87 1.90
CA THR A 218 -0.88 -20.09 1.35
C THR A 218 -0.57 -18.61 1.37
N ALA A 219 -1.12 -17.86 0.42
CA ALA A 219 -0.99 -16.40 0.40
C ALA A 219 -2.24 -15.73 1.00
N ASN A 220 -2.06 -14.57 1.64
CA ASN A 220 -3.20 -13.82 2.14
C ASN A 220 -3.91 -13.09 0.99
N ARG A 221 -5.19 -13.42 0.76
CA ARG A 221 -6.02 -12.82 -0.29
C ARG A 221 -6.12 -11.29 -0.23
N ALA A 222 -5.95 -10.68 0.94
CA ALA A 222 -5.88 -9.22 1.07
C ALA A 222 -4.76 -8.60 0.22
N LEU A 223 -3.73 -9.36 -0.15
CA LEU A 223 -2.67 -8.88 -1.05
C LEU A 223 -3.19 -8.53 -2.44
N ILE A 224 -4.25 -9.16 -2.94
CA ILE A 224 -4.76 -8.93 -4.30
C ILE A 224 -5.16 -7.46 -4.44
N ASP A 225 -6.03 -6.97 -3.56
CA ASP A 225 -6.48 -5.57 -3.58
C ASP A 225 -5.33 -4.58 -3.36
N ARG A 226 -4.37 -4.94 -2.49
CA ARG A 226 -3.20 -4.09 -2.20
C ARG A 226 -2.25 -3.99 -3.38
N ILE A 227 -2.01 -5.11 -4.07
CA ILE A 227 -1.19 -5.17 -5.28
C ILE A 227 -1.81 -4.31 -6.37
N ILE A 228 -3.12 -4.47 -6.61
CA ILE A 228 -3.85 -3.68 -7.62
C ILE A 228 -3.68 -2.19 -7.33
N TYR A 229 -3.95 -1.77 -6.09
CA TYR A 229 -3.79 -0.38 -5.67
C TYR A 229 -2.35 0.12 -5.90
N LEU A 230 -1.34 -0.62 -5.47
CA LEU A 230 0.06 -0.16 -5.56
C LEU A 230 0.63 -0.14 -6.99
N LEU A 231 0.04 -0.84 -7.95
CA LEU A 231 0.42 -0.73 -9.36
C LEU A 231 0.10 0.66 -9.96
N GLU A 232 -0.79 1.44 -9.33
CA GLU A 232 -1.06 2.83 -9.75
C GLU A 232 -0.01 3.83 -9.25
N SER A 233 0.91 3.39 -8.38
CA SER A 233 1.95 4.24 -7.80
C SER A 233 2.87 4.82 -8.88
N LEU A 234 3.16 6.13 -8.79
CA LEU A 234 4.14 6.80 -9.66
C LEU A 234 5.59 6.47 -9.28
N HIS A 235 5.81 5.80 -8.15
CA HIS A 235 7.13 5.45 -7.64
C HIS A 235 7.59 4.09 -8.19
N LEU A 236 8.61 4.11 -9.05
CA LEU A 236 9.12 2.91 -9.72
C LEU A 236 9.68 1.88 -8.73
N GLU A 237 10.25 2.30 -7.59
CA GLU A 237 10.67 1.37 -6.55
C GLU A 237 9.51 0.58 -5.93
N VAL A 238 8.31 1.17 -5.83
CA VAL A 238 7.12 0.49 -5.32
C VAL A 238 6.59 -0.48 -6.37
N GLN A 239 6.43 -0.03 -7.61
CA GLN A 239 5.97 -0.90 -8.70
C GLN A 239 6.89 -2.11 -8.91
N SER A 240 8.20 -1.92 -8.90
CA SER A 240 9.16 -3.02 -9.02
C SER A 240 9.07 -3.99 -7.85
N ALA A 241 8.93 -3.50 -6.62
CA ALA A 241 8.71 -4.35 -5.45
C ALA A 241 7.39 -5.14 -5.52
N VAL A 242 6.32 -4.53 -6.05
CA VAL A 242 5.03 -5.22 -6.29
C VAL A 242 5.21 -6.35 -7.31
N ILE A 243 5.84 -6.08 -8.46
CA ILE A 243 6.08 -7.09 -9.51
C ILE A 243 6.89 -8.26 -8.94
N GLU A 244 7.94 -7.97 -8.19
CA GLU A 244 8.75 -8.99 -7.53
C GLU A 244 7.96 -9.84 -6.52
N LEU A 245 7.05 -9.23 -5.77
CA LEU A 245 6.14 -9.97 -4.90
C LEU A 245 5.18 -10.86 -5.73
N ILE A 246 4.61 -10.33 -6.81
CA ILE A 246 3.71 -11.10 -7.71
C ILE A 246 4.42 -12.33 -8.26
N ARG A 247 5.69 -12.21 -8.68
CA ARG A 247 6.49 -13.34 -9.18
C ARG A 247 6.56 -14.48 -8.18
N VAL A 248 6.75 -14.17 -6.88
CA VAL A 248 6.70 -15.18 -5.80
C VAL A 248 5.30 -15.75 -5.65
N LEU A 249 4.27 -14.90 -5.67
CA LEU A 249 2.87 -15.29 -5.50
C LEU A 249 2.32 -16.21 -6.61
N MET A 250 2.98 -16.31 -7.76
CA MET A 250 2.58 -17.22 -8.84
C MET A 250 2.60 -18.70 -8.45
N HIS A 251 3.32 -19.05 -7.38
CA HIS A 251 3.41 -20.42 -6.86
C HIS A 251 2.33 -20.72 -5.81
N PHE A 252 1.38 -19.81 -5.58
CA PHE A 252 0.39 -19.89 -4.51
C PHE A 252 -1.05 -20.04 -5.04
N ASP A 253 -1.98 -20.24 -4.11
CA ASP A 253 -3.39 -20.49 -4.36
C ASP A 253 -4.17 -19.28 -4.92
N ILE A 254 -3.56 -18.10 -4.95
CA ILE A 254 -4.16 -16.85 -5.43
C ILE A 254 -3.76 -16.45 -6.85
N THR A 255 -2.98 -17.28 -7.55
CA THR A 255 -2.45 -16.98 -8.89
C THR A 255 -3.53 -16.62 -9.89
N ASP A 256 -4.62 -17.40 -9.95
CA ASP A 256 -5.75 -17.11 -10.85
C ASP A 256 -6.36 -15.73 -10.60
N ASP A 257 -6.58 -15.39 -9.34
CA ASP A 257 -7.20 -14.13 -8.94
C ASP A 257 -6.30 -12.94 -9.31
N ILE A 258 -4.99 -13.06 -9.09
CA ILE A 258 -4.01 -12.03 -9.47
C ILE A 258 -3.96 -11.85 -10.99
N LEU A 259 -3.84 -12.94 -11.76
CA LEU A 259 -3.79 -12.86 -13.22
C LEU A 259 -5.06 -12.23 -13.79
N LEU A 260 -6.23 -12.60 -13.25
CA LEU A 260 -7.50 -12.00 -13.66
C LEU A 260 -7.51 -10.50 -13.35
N ALA A 261 -7.09 -10.11 -12.14
CA ALA A 261 -6.99 -8.71 -11.76
C ALA A 261 -6.08 -7.91 -12.71
N LEU A 262 -4.86 -8.40 -12.98
CA LEU A 262 -3.92 -7.75 -13.92
C LEU A 262 -4.55 -7.59 -15.32
N ILE A 263 -5.24 -8.62 -15.82
CA ILE A 263 -5.91 -8.55 -17.13
C ILE A 263 -7.05 -7.53 -17.11
N THR A 264 -7.78 -7.39 -16.01
CA THR A 264 -8.85 -6.37 -15.91
C THR A 264 -8.30 -4.95 -15.89
N LEU A 265 -7.09 -4.73 -15.35
CA LEU A 265 -6.42 -3.42 -15.36
C LEU A 265 -6.03 -2.97 -16.78
N LEU A 266 -5.89 -3.90 -17.72
CA LEU A 266 -5.66 -3.58 -19.13
C LEU A 266 -6.86 -2.91 -19.81
N LYS A 267 -8.06 -3.00 -19.23
CA LYS A 267 -9.29 -2.37 -19.74
C LYS A 267 -9.93 -1.49 -18.66
N PRO A 268 -9.40 -0.29 -18.42
CA PRO A 268 -9.92 0.58 -17.37
C PRO A 268 -11.40 0.93 -17.59
N GLN A 269 -12.24 0.61 -16.60
CA GLN A 269 -13.70 0.72 -16.72
C GLN A 269 -14.26 2.15 -16.88
N ARG A 270 -13.42 3.19 -16.79
CA ARG A 270 -13.86 4.60 -16.86
C ARG A 270 -14.36 5.04 -18.25
N GLU A 271 -13.96 4.38 -19.33
CA GLU A 271 -14.55 4.67 -20.65
C GLU A 271 -16.03 4.27 -20.75
N ILE A 272 -16.48 3.28 -19.96
CA ILE A 272 -17.90 2.88 -19.93
C ILE A 272 -18.76 3.95 -19.23
N GLN A 273 -18.19 4.76 -18.34
CA GLN A 273 -18.91 5.86 -17.68
C GLN A 273 -18.92 7.14 -18.53
N LEU A 274 -17.81 7.46 -19.21
CA LEU A 274 -17.75 8.59 -20.13
C LEU A 274 -18.64 8.38 -21.36
N GLY A 275 -18.65 7.16 -21.92
CA GLY A 275 -19.56 6.80 -23.01
C GLY A 275 -21.04 6.85 -22.64
N LYS A 276 -21.39 6.53 -21.39
CA LYS A 276 -22.76 6.70 -20.84
C LYS A 276 -23.15 8.17 -20.69
N LEU A 277 -22.23 9.02 -20.22
CA LEU A 277 -22.44 10.47 -20.13
C LEU A 277 -22.63 11.12 -21.50
N PHE A 278 -21.89 10.68 -22.53
CA PHE A 278 -22.07 11.18 -23.89
C PHE A 278 -23.33 10.65 -24.58
N THR A 279 -23.80 9.44 -24.24
CA THR A 279 -25.08 8.93 -24.77
C THR A 279 -26.30 9.55 -24.09
N GLU A 280 -26.23 9.88 -22.79
CA GLU A 280 -27.27 10.66 -22.10
C GLU A 280 -27.32 12.12 -22.59
N ALA A 281 -26.17 12.75 -22.85
CA ALA A 281 -26.13 14.11 -23.40
C ALA A 281 -26.62 14.20 -24.86
N ALA A 282 -26.41 13.14 -25.67
CA ALA A 282 -26.91 13.09 -27.04
C ALA A 282 -28.39 12.73 -27.17
N SER A 283 -29.03 12.27 -26.08
CA SER A 283 -30.47 11.98 -26.05
C SER A 283 -31.35 13.16 -25.61
N ASP A 284 -30.77 14.26 -25.13
CA ASP A 284 -31.52 15.40 -24.56
C ASP A 284 -31.65 16.60 -25.54
N ASP A 285 -31.00 16.54 -26.71
CA ASP A 285 -31.14 17.55 -27.77
C ASP A 285 -32.18 17.10 -28.81
N GLY A 286 -33.45 17.12 -28.42
CA GLY A 286 -34.53 16.55 -29.23
C GLY A 286 -35.94 17.10 -29.01
N GLU A 287 -36.11 18.36 -28.58
CA GLU A 287 -37.43 19.02 -28.66
C GLU A 287 -37.29 20.50 -29.07
N PHE A 288 -37.21 20.71 -30.39
CA PHE A 288 -37.44 22.01 -31.02
C PHE A 288 -38.95 22.28 -30.99
N ILE A 289 -39.37 23.26 -30.19
CA ILE A 289 -40.73 23.79 -30.20
C ILE A 289 -40.94 24.54 -31.53
N SER A 290 -41.71 23.95 -32.44
CA SER A 290 -42.39 24.67 -33.51
C SER A 290 -43.81 25.03 -33.06
N HIS A 291 -44.10 26.32 -33.03
CA HIS A 291 -45.46 26.85 -32.92
C HIS A 291 -46.28 26.41 -34.14
N HIS A 292 -47.46 25.80 -33.92
CA HIS A 292 -48.71 26.27 -34.53
C HIS A 292 -49.96 25.65 -33.88
N SER A 293 -50.83 26.58 -33.49
CA SER A 293 -52.26 26.57 -33.18
C SER A 293 -53.15 25.44 -33.71
N ASP A 294 -53.95 24.90 -32.78
CA ASP A 294 -55.37 24.53 -32.81
C ASP A 294 -56.02 24.05 -34.12
N SER A 295 -56.51 22.80 -34.12
CA SER A 295 -57.87 22.48 -34.56
C SER A 295 -58.35 21.19 -33.90
N ASP A 296 -59.52 21.28 -33.28
CA ASP A 296 -60.32 20.21 -32.71
C ASP A 296 -60.85 19.20 -33.74
N ASP A 297 -61.31 18.07 -33.18
CA ASP A 297 -62.35 17.15 -33.63
C ASP A 297 -62.08 16.26 -34.86
N SER A 298 -62.03 14.94 -34.63
CA SER A 298 -63.24 14.11 -34.74
C SER A 298 -62.96 12.60 -34.56
N ASP A 299 -63.94 12.00 -33.89
CA ASP A 299 -64.22 10.59 -33.62
C ASP A 299 -63.78 9.55 -34.66
N SER A 300 -63.48 8.33 -34.18
CA SER A 300 -64.41 7.19 -34.27
C SER A 300 -63.69 5.83 -34.12
N SER A 301 -64.14 5.05 -33.13
CA SER A 301 -64.41 3.59 -33.17
C SER A 301 -63.30 2.64 -33.69
N SER A 302 -62.94 1.54 -33.04
CA SER A 302 -63.82 0.50 -32.50
C SER A 302 -62.96 -0.51 -31.72
N SER A 303 -63.43 -0.90 -30.53
CA SER A 303 -63.10 -2.19 -29.91
C SER A 303 -63.75 -3.35 -30.73
N PRO A 304 -63.50 -4.66 -30.48
CA PRO A 304 -63.86 -5.27 -29.20
C PRO A 304 -62.91 -6.35 -28.67
N SER A 305 -62.92 -6.42 -27.34
CA SER A 305 -62.49 -7.48 -26.46
C SER A 305 -63.47 -8.67 -26.47
N ILE A 306 -62.97 -9.91 -26.47
CA ILE A 306 -63.68 -11.14 -26.05
C ILE A 306 -62.63 -12.14 -25.51
N THR A 307 -62.47 -12.27 -24.18
CA THR A 307 -62.99 -13.30 -23.23
C THR A 307 -62.39 -14.72 -23.31
N GLY A 308 -62.16 -15.32 -22.13
CA GLY A 308 -62.10 -16.77 -21.90
C GLY A 308 -60.75 -17.23 -21.33
N SER A 309 -60.54 -17.29 -20.01
CA SER A 309 -61.05 -18.25 -19.00
C SER A 309 -60.20 -19.53 -18.87
N THR A 310 -60.14 -19.99 -17.60
CA THR A 310 -59.65 -21.27 -17.05
C THR A 310 -58.13 -21.35 -16.77
N SER A 311 -57.63 -21.35 -15.53
CA SER A 311 -57.86 -22.15 -14.31
C SER A 311 -57.17 -23.53 -14.32
N GLU A 312 -56.15 -23.67 -13.45
CA GLU A 312 -56.00 -24.71 -12.41
C GLU A 312 -54.57 -25.25 -12.27
N LEU A 313 -54.09 -25.19 -11.02
CA LEU A 313 -53.25 -26.13 -10.25
C LEU A 313 -52.58 -25.28 -9.13
N LYS A 314 -53.20 -25.13 -7.96
CA LYS A 314 -53.11 -26.01 -6.77
C LYS A 314 -51.71 -26.59 -6.54
N SER A 315 -51.14 -26.59 -5.34
CA SER A 315 -51.44 -25.96 -4.05
C SER A 315 -50.26 -26.22 -3.12
N SER A 316 -50.24 -25.50 -2.00
CA SER A 316 -49.88 -25.98 -0.65
C SER A 316 -48.42 -26.35 -0.36
N ASN A 317 -47.82 -26.00 0.78
CA ASN A 317 -48.36 -25.55 2.06
C ASN A 317 -47.18 -24.97 2.88
N THR A 318 -47.31 -23.79 3.49
CA THR A 318 -47.61 -23.52 4.91
C THR A 318 -46.67 -24.21 5.92
N GLY A 319 -46.14 -23.55 6.95
CA GLY A 319 -46.35 -22.20 7.44
C GLY A 319 -45.70 -22.01 8.82
N LYS A 320 -45.77 -20.78 9.36
CA LYS A 320 -45.88 -20.48 10.79
C LYS A 320 -46.29 -19.00 10.99
N THR A 321 -47.53 -18.85 11.42
CA THR A 321 -48.16 -17.73 12.15
C THR A 321 -47.53 -17.60 13.56
N SER A 322 -47.72 -16.60 14.43
CA SER A 322 -48.23 -15.22 14.43
C SER A 322 -48.03 -14.70 15.87
N ILE A 323 -47.64 -13.43 16.02
CA ILE A 323 -48.18 -12.39 16.94
C ILE A 323 -48.22 -12.67 18.47
N LYS A 324 -47.57 -11.79 19.27
CA LYS A 324 -48.28 -10.88 20.20
C LYS A 324 -47.41 -9.76 20.81
N LYS A 325 -48.05 -8.58 20.88
CA LYS A 325 -47.64 -7.29 21.45
C LYS A 325 -47.63 -7.28 22.98
N GLY A 326 -46.75 -6.45 23.55
CA GLY A 326 -46.86 -5.84 24.88
C GLY A 326 -45.79 -4.75 25.05
N LYS A 327 -46.20 -3.51 25.34
CA LYS A 327 -45.41 -2.30 25.69
C LYS A 327 -46.12 -1.66 26.91
N PRO A 328 -45.58 -0.63 27.60
CA PRO A 328 -44.18 -0.24 27.84
C PRO A 328 -43.91 0.19 29.31
N SER A 329 -42.64 0.41 29.69
CA SER A 329 -42.26 1.40 30.72
C SER A 329 -40.82 1.88 30.53
N GLU A 330 -40.58 3.14 30.90
CA GLU A 330 -39.57 4.09 30.39
C GLU A 330 -38.23 4.09 31.15
N SER A 331 -37.13 4.49 30.45
CA SER A 331 -36.16 5.57 30.79
C SER A 331 -34.85 5.38 29.99
N LYS A 332 -34.63 6.13 28.89
CA LYS A 332 -33.72 7.31 28.72
C LYS A 332 -32.23 6.96 29.01
N THR A 333 -31.26 7.07 28.09
CA THR A 333 -30.78 8.21 27.26
C THR A 333 -29.88 7.67 26.11
N SER A 334 -30.17 7.90 24.81
CA SER A 334 -29.64 8.98 23.90
C SER A 334 -28.11 9.02 23.79
N ASP A 335 -27.41 9.00 22.64
CA ASP A 335 -27.77 9.29 21.25
C ASP A 335 -26.82 8.59 20.25
N THR A 336 -27.37 8.24 19.09
CA THR A 336 -26.69 7.77 17.88
C THR A 336 -26.63 8.95 16.90
N ARG A 337 -25.49 9.20 16.23
CA ARG A 337 -25.40 10.12 15.08
C ARG A 337 -24.26 9.67 14.17
N SER A 338 -24.55 8.93 13.09
CA SER A 338 -24.90 9.43 11.75
C SER A 338 -23.82 10.34 11.17
N TYR A 339 -22.88 9.74 10.43
CA TYR A 339 -21.94 10.48 9.58
C TYR A 339 -22.60 10.78 8.24
N HIS A 340 -23.00 12.04 8.07
CA HIS A 340 -23.26 12.63 6.77
C HIS A 340 -21.97 13.24 6.21
N THR A 341 -21.75 12.88 4.95
CA THR A 341 -21.03 13.54 3.86
C THR A 341 -21.04 15.07 3.90
N TYR A 342 -19.88 15.69 3.67
CA TYR A 342 -19.67 17.01 3.08
C TYR A 342 -18.28 16.97 2.43
N ASP A 343 -18.11 16.90 1.12
CA ASP A 343 -18.35 17.89 0.06
C ASP A 343 -17.83 19.31 0.33
N SER A 344 -17.01 19.75 -0.62
CA SER A 344 -16.30 21.02 -0.70
C SER A 344 -17.09 21.96 -1.60
N SER A 345 -17.18 23.26 -1.27
CA SER A 345 -16.95 24.37 -2.22
C SER A 345 -17.33 25.77 -1.70
N THR A 346 -16.34 26.67 -1.79
CA THR A 346 -16.37 28.10 -2.19
C THR A 346 -16.89 29.27 -1.32
N LYS A 347 -15.96 30.25 -1.21
CA LYS A 347 -16.02 31.71 -1.45
C LYS A 347 -16.30 32.70 -0.28
N ARG A 348 -15.22 33.46 0.01
CA ARG A 348 -15.04 34.93 -0.18
C ARG A 348 -14.94 35.85 1.06
N PHE A 349 -13.84 36.64 1.01
CA PHE A 349 -13.54 37.97 1.54
C PHE A 349 -13.54 38.25 3.05
N SER A 350 -12.36 38.58 3.59
CA SER A 350 -12.10 39.93 4.14
C SER A 350 -10.59 40.17 4.29
N ALA A 351 -10.20 41.43 4.09
CA ALA A 351 -8.84 41.94 4.04
C ALA A 351 -8.36 42.44 5.41
N SER A 352 -7.05 42.40 5.69
CA SER A 352 -6.34 43.55 6.27
C SER A 352 -4.81 43.39 6.19
N ALA A 353 -4.15 44.55 6.15
CA ALA A 353 -2.84 44.86 5.62
C ALA A 353 -1.70 44.89 6.64
N ASN A 354 -0.46 44.62 6.17
CA ASN A 354 0.83 45.30 6.44
C ASN A 354 1.95 44.35 5.96
N GLY A 355 3.02 44.71 5.26
CA GLY A 355 3.55 45.98 4.75
C GLY A 355 5.07 45.85 4.57
N LYS A 356 5.58 46.21 3.37
CA LYS A 356 7.00 46.54 3.01
C LYS A 356 7.95 45.32 2.81
N LYS A 357 8.77 45.19 1.76
CA LYS A 357 9.56 46.15 0.96
C LYS A 357 9.91 45.58 -0.44
N LYS A 358 9.81 46.44 -1.46
CA LYS A 358 10.26 46.26 -2.86
C LYS A 358 11.80 46.24 -2.98
N LYS A 359 12.33 45.39 -3.86
CA LYS A 359 13.49 45.71 -4.73
C LYS A 359 13.26 45.16 -6.14
N ASN A 360 13.09 46.07 -7.09
CA ASN A 360 12.99 45.83 -8.53
C ASN A 360 14.39 45.54 -9.12
N LYS A 361 14.49 44.54 -10.00
CA LYS A 361 15.46 44.59 -11.10
C LYS A 361 14.94 43.87 -12.36
N LYS A 362 14.54 44.71 -13.31
CA LYS A 362 14.57 44.63 -14.78
C LYS A 362 14.07 43.34 -15.50
N LYS A 363 12.94 43.53 -16.18
CA LYS A 363 12.40 42.75 -17.29
C LYS A 363 13.44 42.46 -18.38
N THR A 364 13.47 41.22 -18.85
CA THR A 364 13.69 40.86 -20.25
C THR A 364 12.56 39.91 -20.64
N ASN A 365 11.69 40.36 -21.54
CA ASN A 365 10.61 39.57 -22.12
C ASN A 365 11.21 38.41 -22.92
N LYS A 366 10.80 37.17 -22.63
CA LYS A 366 10.69 36.12 -23.63
C LYS A 366 9.39 35.35 -23.37
N SER A 367 8.70 35.13 -24.47
CA SER A 367 7.33 34.66 -24.64
C SER A 367 7.00 33.35 -23.94
N SER A 368 5.75 33.29 -23.51
CA SER A 368 4.91 32.13 -23.18
C SER A 368 5.27 30.82 -23.87
N ASP A 369 5.55 29.81 -23.05
CA ASP A 369 4.96 28.47 -23.18
C ASP A 369 4.70 27.98 -21.75
N SER A 370 3.43 27.98 -21.36
CA SER A 370 2.98 27.29 -20.16
C SER A 370 2.92 25.81 -20.49
N GLU A 371 3.98 25.07 -20.14
CA GLU A 371 3.91 23.61 -19.97
C GLU A 371 2.76 23.33 -19.00
N LEU A 372 1.63 22.86 -19.55
CA LEU A 372 0.61 22.17 -18.78
C LEU A 372 1.29 20.90 -18.26
N ASP A 373 1.53 20.85 -16.96
CA ASP A 373 2.06 19.69 -16.24
C ASP A 373 1.05 18.54 -16.42
N TYR A 374 1.19 17.77 -17.49
CA TYR A 374 0.36 16.61 -17.81
C TYR A 374 0.77 15.48 -16.87
N HIS A 375 0.17 15.45 -15.68
CA HIS A 375 0.30 14.29 -14.81
C HIS A 375 -0.50 13.13 -15.40
N PRO A 376 0.12 11.98 -15.67
CA PRO A 376 -0.58 10.84 -16.24
C PRO A 376 -1.67 10.37 -15.26
N LEU A 377 -2.86 10.07 -15.79
CA LEU A 377 -3.94 9.53 -14.97
C LEU A 377 -3.47 8.23 -14.30
N PRO A 378 -3.65 8.05 -12.97
CA PRO A 378 -3.17 6.86 -12.25
C PRO A 378 -3.61 5.54 -12.89
N VAL A 379 -4.79 5.55 -13.51
CA VAL A 379 -5.38 4.43 -14.23
C VAL A 379 -4.53 3.97 -15.43
N PHE A 380 -3.87 4.89 -16.15
CA PHE A 380 -2.99 4.53 -17.27
C PHE A 380 -1.61 4.10 -16.82
N VAL A 381 -1.12 4.64 -15.71
CA VAL A 381 0.09 4.14 -15.05
C VAL A 381 -0.12 2.69 -14.60
N GLN A 382 -1.27 2.43 -13.99
CA GLN A 382 -1.69 1.11 -13.57
C GLN A 382 -1.87 0.12 -14.74
N GLN A 383 -2.42 0.57 -15.88
CA GLN A 383 -2.51 -0.22 -17.12
C GLN A 383 -1.12 -0.60 -17.65
N ALA A 384 -0.17 0.35 -17.68
CA ALA A 384 1.20 0.10 -18.13
C ALA A 384 1.93 -0.89 -17.20
N ALA A 385 1.80 -0.68 -15.88
CA ALA A 385 2.40 -1.56 -14.88
C ALA A 385 1.82 -2.99 -14.95
N ALA A 386 0.51 -3.12 -15.20
CA ALA A 386 -0.13 -4.42 -15.41
C ALA A 386 0.36 -5.12 -16.68
N ALA A 387 0.48 -4.40 -17.80
CA ALA A 387 1.03 -4.95 -19.05
C ALA A 387 2.48 -5.42 -18.86
N LYS A 388 3.32 -4.60 -18.22
CA LYS A 388 4.70 -4.93 -17.88
C LYS A 388 4.78 -6.16 -16.97
N CYS A 389 3.92 -6.24 -15.97
CA CYS A 389 3.87 -7.40 -15.07
C CYS A 389 3.51 -8.67 -15.83
N LEU A 390 2.46 -8.65 -16.66
CA LEU A 390 2.06 -9.80 -17.48
C LEU A 390 3.16 -10.25 -18.45
N HIS A 391 3.91 -9.31 -19.03
CA HIS A 391 5.07 -9.62 -19.88
C HIS A 391 6.15 -10.39 -19.11
N ILE A 392 6.57 -9.88 -17.94
CA ILE A 392 7.59 -10.53 -17.10
C ILE A 392 7.12 -11.92 -16.66
N LEU A 393 5.86 -12.05 -16.23
CA LEU A 393 5.30 -13.33 -15.82
C LEU A 393 5.22 -14.36 -16.95
N ALA A 394 4.94 -13.90 -18.17
CA ALA A 394 4.92 -14.76 -19.34
C ALA A 394 6.33 -15.25 -19.72
N GLN A 395 7.35 -14.41 -19.53
CA GLN A 395 8.76 -14.76 -19.74
C GLN A 395 9.28 -15.74 -18.69
N ASP A 396 8.90 -15.54 -17.42
CA ASP A 396 9.36 -16.36 -16.31
C ASP A 396 8.84 -17.81 -16.38
N SER A 397 7.62 -18.01 -16.91
CA SER A 397 6.99 -19.32 -16.90
C SER A 397 6.05 -19.56 -18.08
N PRO A 398 6.29 -20.61 -18.90
CA PRO A 398 5.39 -20.94 -20.02
C PRO A 398 4.01 -21.40 -19.53
N THR A 399 3.91 -22.02 -18.35
CA THR A 399 2.62 -22.44 -17.79
C THR A 399 1.76 -21.23 -17.41
N VAL A 400 2.38 -20.19 -16.85
CA VAL A 400 1.73 -18.91 -16.54
C VAL A 400 1.38 -18.16 -17.83
N ALA A 401 2.27 -18.14 -18.83
CA ALA A 401 1.99 -17.54 -20.14
C ALA A 401 0.76 -18.15 -20.83
N ILE A 402 0.66 -19.48 -20.89
CA ILE A 402 -0.52 -20.17 -21.45
C ILE A 402 -1.79 -19.80 -20.66
N LYS A 403 -1.68 -19.70 -19.33
CA LYS A 403 -2.79 -19.32 -18.46
C LYS A 403 -3.27 -17.89 -18.74
N ILE A 404 -2.35 -16.94 -18.84
CA ILE A 404 -2.61 -15.54 -19.22
C ILE A 404 -3.31 -15.47 -20.58
N ILE A 405 -2.85 -16.24 -21.59
CA ILE A 405 -3.49 -16.32 -22.91
C ILE A 405 -4.94 -16.84 -22.79
N LYS A 406 -5.15 -17.97 -22.10
CA LYS A 406 -6.47 -18.58 -21.90
C LYS A 406 -7.45 -17.67 -21.18
N MET A 407 -6.96 -16.81 -20.28
CA MET A 407 -7.78 -15.84 -19.55
C MET A 407 -8.18 -14.62 -20.39
N GLY A 408 -7.69 -14.51 -21.64
CA GLY A 408 -8.08 -13.47 -22.59
C GLY A 408 -7.18 -12.24 -22.56
N ALA A 409 -5.93 -12.37 -22.09
CA ALA A 409 -4.98 -11.27 -22.03
C ALA A 409 -4.68 -10.67 -23.41
N VAL A 410 -4.59 -11.47 -24.48
CA VAL A 410 -4.31 -11.00 -25.86
C VAL A 410 -5.28 -9.88 -26.26
N SER A 411 -6.58 -10.09 -26.08
CA SER A 411 -7.62 -9.09 -26.39
C SER A 411 -7.57 -7.83 -25.54
N SER A 412 -6.92 -7.90 -24.36
CA SER A 412 -6.79 -6.80 -23.42
C SER A 412 -5.48 -6.05 -23.61
N LEU A 413 -4.41 -6.75 -23.99
CA LEU A 413 -3.15 -6.15 -24.43
C LEU A 413 -3.34 -5.38 -25.73
N LEU A 414 -4.07 -5.94 -26.71
CA LEU A 414 -4.42 -5.22 -27.93
C LEU A 414 -5.21 -3.92 -27.64
N TYR A 415 -6.08 -3.94 -26.62
CA TYR A 415 -6.80 -2.74 -26.18
C TYR A 415 -5.85 -1.72 -25.54
N ALA A 416 -4.98 -2.15 -24.62
CA ALA A 416 -4.02 -1.27 -23.95
C ALA A 416 -2.97 -0.70 -24.90
N MET A 417 -2.58 -1.47 -25.91
CA MET A 417 -1.75 -1.01 -27.02
C MET A 417 -2.43 0.17 -27.74
N GLY A 418 -3.75 0.06 -27.98
CA GLY A 418 -4.63 1.10 -28.51
C GLY A 418 -4.72 2.41 -27.70
N ASN A 419 -4.10 2.48 -26.51
CA ASN A 419 -4.17 3.66 -25.66
C ASN A 419 -3.25 4.78 -26.16
N LEU A 420 -3.81 5.73 -26.90
CA LEU A 420 -3.12 6.93 -27.37
C LEU A 420 -2.89 7.98 -26.27
N GLU A 421 -3.59 7.89 -25.13
CA GLU A 421 -3.49 8.88 -24.05
C GLU A 421 -2.24 8.67 -23.17
N PHE A 422 -1.62 7.49 -23.24
CA PHE A 422 -0.43 7.20 -22.42
C PHE A 422 0.57 6.28 -23.14
N PRO A 423 1.67 6.85 -23.70
CA PRO A 423 2.64 6.11 -24.50
C PRO A 423 3.31 4.92 -23.79
N ASP A 424 3.54 5.01 -22.48
CA ASP A 424 4.15 3.88 -21.74
C ASP A 424 3.18 2.69 -21.63
N SER A 425 1.87 2.91 -21.50
CA SER A 425 0.87 1.83 -21.56
C SER A 425 0.94 1.09 -22.88
N GLN A 426 0.99 1.85 -23.97
CA GLN A 426 1.13 1.29 -25.31
C GLN A 426 2.43 0.48 -25.43
N ARG A 427 3.57 1.07 -25.04
CA ARG A 427 4.87 0.41 -25.12
C ARG A 427 4.90 -0.91 -24.35
N GLN A 428 4.45 -0.92 -23.08
CA GLN A 428 4.45 -2.12 -22.25
C GLN A 428 3.50 -3.18 -22.82
N ALA A 429 2.34 -2.78 -23.35
CA ALA A 429 1.40 -3.70 -23.99
C ALA A 429 1.95 -4.29 -25.28
N SER A 430 2.63 -3.50 -26.12
CA SER A 430 3.29 -3.96 -27.34
C SER A 430 4.37 -4.99 -27.03
N LEU A 431 5.25 -4.72 -26.06
CA LEU A 431 6.31 -5.66 -25.64
C LEU A 431 5.73 -6.98 -25.12
N ALA A 432 4.66 -6.89 -24.31
CA ALA A 432 3.94 -8.06 -23.82
C ALA A 432 3.38 -8.90 -24.98
N LEU A 433 2.72 -8.25 -25.94
CA LEU A 433 2.08 -8.91 -27.08
C LEU A 433 3.09 -9.51 -28.05
N GLU A 434 4.17 -8.78 -28.34
CA GLU A 434 5.23 -9.22 -29.24
C GLU A 434 5.86 -10.52 -28.75
N TYR A 435 6.21 -10.58 -27.46
CA TYR A 435 6.72 -11.81 -26.84
C TYR A 435 5.73 -12.98 -27.00
N LEU A 436 4.43 -12.74 -26.80
CA LEU A 436 3.43 -13.79 -26.96
C LEU A 436 3.28 -14.25 -28.42
N CYS A 437 3.35 -13.34 -29.39
CA CYS A 437 3.31 -13.69 -30.82
C CYS A 437 4.55 -14.51 -31.24
N GLN A 438 5.74 -14.07 -30.83
CA GLN A 438 7.00 -14.77 -31.12
C GLN A 438 7.05 -16.17 -30.49
N THR A 439 6.46 -16.33 -29.30
CA THR A 439 6.51 -17.59 -28.56
C THR A 439 5.37 -18.54 -28.94
N TYR A 440 4.18 -18.02 -29.29
CA TYR A 440 2.98 -18.82 -29.53
C TYR A 440 2.38 -18.50 -30.91
N PRO A 441 2.60 -19.35 -31.94
CA PRO A 441 2.13 -19.09 -33.31
C PRO A 441 0.62 -18.90 -33.44
N LEU A 442 -0.18 -19.57 -32.61
CA LEU A 442 -1.63 -19.37 -32.57
C LEU A 442 -2.02 -17.96 -32.10
N VAL A 443 -1.24 -17.37 -31.19
CA VAL A 443 -1.45 -15.99 -30.76
C VAL A 443 -1.09 -15.04 -31.89
N ASP A 444 0.03 -15.29 -32.59
CA ASP A 444 0.44 -14.49 -33.75
C ASP A 444 -0.62 -14.46 -34.84
N GLN A 445 -1.19 -15.62 -35.19
CA GLN A 445 -2.29 -15.69 -36.16
C GLN A 445 -3.51 -14.87 -35.72
N VAL A 446 -3.92 -14.97 -34.46
CA VAL A 446 -5.07 -14.21 -33.94
C VAL A 446 -4.79 -12.71 -33.94
N VAL A 447 -3.54 -12.31 -33.66
CA VAL A 447 -3.12 -10.90 -33.71
C VAL A 447 -3.05 -10.40 -35.14
N TYR A 448 -2.54 -11.20 -36.09
CA TYR A 448 -2.55 -10.91 -37.52
C TYR A 448 -3.97 -10.69 -38.05
N GLU A 449 -4.90 -11.59 -37.69
CA GLU A 449 -6.32 -11.46 -38.06
C GLU A 449 -6.98 -10.22 -37.43
N ALA A 450 -6.58 -9.84 -36.21
CA ALA A 450 -7.15 -8.68 -35.52
C ALA A 450 -6.59 -7.33 -36.03
N MET A 451 -5.28 -7.25 -36.25
CA MET A 451 -4.57 -6.04 -36.69
C MET A 451 -4.67 -5.80 -38.21
N GLY A 452 -4.83 -6.88 -38.97
CA GLY A 452 -4.68 -6.87 -40.41
C GLY A 452 -3.20 -6.89 -40.86
N PRO A 453 -2.95 -7.25 -42.12
CA PRO A 453 -1.61 -7.54 -42.63
C PRO A 453 -0.64 -6.35 -42.57
N VAL A 454 -1.13 -5.14 -42.81
CA VAL A 454 -0.30 -3.93 -42.88
C VAL A 454 0.24 -3.56 -41.50
N LEU A 455 -0.65 -3.46 -40.51
CA LEU A 455 -0.29 -3.10 -39.14
C LEU A 455 0.53 -4.22 -38.46
N HIS A 456 0.21 -5.49 -38.73
CA HIS A 456 1.00 -6.63 -38.22
C HIS A 456 2.42 -6.66 -38.78
N THR A 457 2.60 -6.37 -40.07
CA THR A 457 3.94 -6.28 -40.68
C THR A 457 4.75 -5.15 -40.04
N GLU A 458 4.13 -4.00 -39.80
CA GLU A 458 4.81 -2.86 -39.16
C GLU A 458 5.15 -3.17 -37.68
N PHE A 459 4.25 -3.84 -36.95
CA PHE A 459 4.44 -4.32 -35.57
C PHE A 459 5.58 -5.35 -35.44
N THR A 460 5.72 -6.28 -36.40
CA THR A 460 6.73 -7.34 -36.36
C THR A 460 8.11 -6.90 -36.87
N VAL A 461 8.17 -5.92 -37.77
CA VAL A 461 9.42 -5.44 -38.39
C VAL A 461 10.08 -4.31 -37.59
N SER A 462 9.30 -3.55 -36.83
CA SER A 462 9.81 -2.33 -36.19
C SER A 462 10.14 -2.52 -34.71
N ASN A 463 11.44 -2.57 -34.39
CA ASN A 463 11.93 -2.14 -33.06
C ASN A 463 11.51 -0.68 -32.72
N ALA A 464 11.02 0.09 -33.71
CA ALA A 464 10.56 1.48 -33.58
C ALA A 464 9.09 1.62 -33.11
N PHE A 465 8.27 0.57 -33.16
CA PHE A 465 6.89 0.61 -32.63
C PHE A 465 6.87 0.87 -31.12
N HIS A 466 7.97 0.55 -30.43
CA HIS A 466 8.15 0.74 -28.99
C HIS A 466 8.43 2.18 -28.57
N CYS A 467 8.77 3.07 -29.51
CA CYS A 467 9.33 4.37 -29.18
C CYS A 467 8.50 5.57 -29.65
N ASN A 468 7.70 5.47 -30.71
CA ASN A 468 6.88 6.60 -31.21
C ASN A 468 5.76 6.11 -32.15
N VAL A 469 4.55 5.85 -31.64
CA VAL A 469 3.35 5.72 -32.51
C VAL A 469 2.84 7.09 -32.97
N GLU A 470 3.35 8.19 -32.39
CA GLU A 470 2.99 9.56 -32.78
C GLU A 470 3.62 10.04 -34.10
N GLN A 471 4.67 9.38 -34.62
CA GLN A 471 5.46 9.94 -35.75
C GLN A 471 5.15 9.35 -37.14
N SER A 472 4.35 8.29 -37.25
CA SER A 472 3.84 7.81 -38.54
C SER A 472 2.38 8.21 -38.71
N VAL A 473 2.12 9.27 -39.49
CA VAL A 473 0.77 9.78 -39.82
C VAL A 473 -0.14 8.69 -40.42
N ILE A 474 0.45 7.68 -41.06
CA ILE A 474 -0.23 6.48 -41.59
C ILE A 474 -0.62 5.51 -40.46
N SER A 475 0.20 5.41 -39.41
CA SER A 475 -0.05 4.54 -38.26
C SER A 475 -1.11 5.15 -37.34
N LEU A 476 -1.11 6.45 -37.06
CA LEU A 476 -2.16 7.11 -36.25
C LEU A 476 -3.58 6.88 -36.78
N THR A 477 -3.80 7.04 -38.09
CA THR A 477 -5.13 6.84 -38.70
C THR A 477 -5.54 5.37 -38.70
N LEU A 478 -4.67 4.44 -39.12
CA LEU A 478 -4.93 3.00 -39.03
C LEU A 478 -5.14 2.54 -37.58
N PHE A 479 -4.44 3.15 -36.63
CA PHE A 479 -4.51 2.85 -35.21
C PHE A 479 -5.76 3.39 -34.54
N GLU A 480 -6.26 4.57 -34.92
CA GLU A 480 -7.56 5.10 -34.51
C GLU A 480 -8.70 4.18 -34.99
N TYR A 481 -8.65 3.75 -36.26
CA TYR A 481 -9.61 2.78 -36.82
C TYR A 481 -9.52 1.41 -36.12
N PHE A 482 -8.30 0.93 -35.84
CA PHE A 482 -8.06 -0.32 -35.13
C PHE A 482 -8.51 -0.25 -33.66
N THR A 483 -8.27 0.87 -32.97
CA THR A 483 -8.71 1.10 -31.60
C THR A 483 -10.24 1.13 -31.53
N ALA A 484 -10.91 1.78 -32.49
CA ALA A 484 -12.36 1.73 -32.63
C ALA A 484 -12.88 0.31 -32.92
N TYR A 485 -12.20 -0.44 -33.81
CA TYR A 485 -12.54 -1.82 -34.15
C TYR A 485 -12.37 -2.79 -32.96
N ILE A 486 -11.31 -2.65 -32.17
CA ILE A 486 -11.08 -3.48 -30.98
C ILE A 486 -12.01 -3.14 -29.82
N LYS A 487 -12.37 -1.85 -29.65
CA LYS A 487 -13.42 -1.41 -28.72
C LYS A 487 -14.76 -2.11 -29.01
N ILE A 488 -15.05 -2.39 -30.29
CA ILE A 488 -16.28 -3.07 -30.73
C ILE A 488 -16.13 -4.61 -30.73
N SER A 489 -14.97 -5.15 -31.10
CA SER A 489 -14.76 -6.57 -31.44
C SER A 489 -14.22 -7.45 -30.30
N GLY A 490 -13.86 -6.86 -29.15
CA GLY A 490 -13.19 -7.57 -28.04
C GLY A 490 -13.92 -8.80 -27.47
N LYS A 491 -15.22 -8.97 -27.73
CA LYS A 491 -16.00 -10.17 -27.35
C LYS A 491 -15.76 -11.38 -28.27
N TYR A 492 -15.45 -11.16 -29.55
CA TYR A 492 -15.24 -12.23 -30.54
C TYR A 492 -13.87 -12.88 -30.40
N LEU A 493 -12.84 -12.08 -30.11
CA LEU A 493 -11.46 -12.56 -29.93
C LEU A 493 -11.32 -13.52 -28.74
N LYS A 494 -12.02 -13.23 -27.63
CA LYS A 494 -12.00 -14.07 -26.43
C LYS A 494 -12.59 -15.47 -26.68
N LYS A 495 -13.62 -15.59 -27.55
CA LYS A 495 -14.22 -16.88 -27.90
C LYS A 495 -13.33 -17.71 -28.84
N SER A 496 -12.70 -17.07 -29.82
CA SER A 496 -11.84 -17.77 -30.81
C SER A 496 -10.61 -18.40 -30.15
N ILE A 497 -9.90 -17.64 -29.30
CA ILE A 497 -8.70 -18.11 -28.59
C ILE A 497 -9.03 -19.26 -27.63
N VAL A 498 -10.08 -19.12 -26.81
CA VAL A 498 -10.48 -20.16 -25.83
C VAL A 498 -10.88 -21.45 -26.55
N HIS A 499 -11.57 -21.36 -27.68
CA HIS A 499 -11.97 -22.52 -28.47
C HIS A 499 -10.75 -23.23 -29.09
N GLN A 500 -9.82 -22.51 -29.70
CA GLN A 500 -8.64 -23.11 -30.33
C GLN A 500 -7.66 -23.72 -29.31
N PHE A 501 -7.47 -23.10 -28.14
CA PHE A 501 -6.63 -23.67 -27.06
C PHE A 501 -7.31 -24.78 -26.24
N SER A 502 -8.62 -25.00 -26.39
CA SER A 502 -9.33 -26.11 -25.75
C SER A 502 -9.29 -27.40 -26.58
N PHE A 503 -9.00 -27.31 -27.88
CA PHE A 503 -8.98 -28.45 -28.81
C PHE A 503 -7.60 -29.14 -28.92
N ASN A 504 -6.52 -28.52 -28.45
CA ASN A 504 -5.18 -29.11 -28.40
C ASN A 504 -4.84 -29.62 -26.99
N ARG A 505 -5.54 -30.68 -26.55
CA ARG A 505 -5.19 -31.46 -25.35
C ARG A 505 -4.47 -32.74 -25.72
#